data_AF-A0A958S8E1-F1
#
_entry.id   AF-A0A958S8E1-F1
#
_cell.length_a   1.000
_cell.length_b   1.000
_cell.length_c   1.000
_cell.angle_alpha   90.00
_cell.angle_beta   90.00
_cell.angle_gamma   90.00
#
_symmetry.space_group_name_H-M   'P 1'
#
loop_
_entity.id
_entity.type
_entity.pdbx_description
1 polymer ?
#
loop_
_entity_poly.entity_id
_entity_poly.type
_entity_poly.pdbx_seq_one_letter_code
_entity_poly.pdbx_strand_id
1 'polypeptide(L)' 'MKELGKYYSENRTNVRFAQLDTDLVNALIATEDARFYEHSGVDIKALLRAVVGVFGGGSGGGGSTITQQLAKMMYPRGE' A
#
# COMPACT_ATOMS: atom_id res chain seq x y z
N MET A 1 -10.07 3.80 -33.95
CA MET A 1 -8.91 4.69 -33.75
C MET A 1 -7.95 3.98 -32.81
N LYS A 2 -6.72 3.69 -33.27
CA LYS A 2 -5.70 2.98 -32.47
C LYS A 2 -4.76 4.02 -31.89
N GLU A 3 -4.59 4.01 -30.57
CA GLU A 3 -3.64 4.90 -29.90
C GLU A 3 -2.20 4.50 -30.28
N LEU A 4 -1.39 5.48 -30.73
CA LEU A 4 -0.03 5.23 -31.19
C LEU A 4 1.02 5.34 -30.06
N GLY A 5 0.67 5.97 -28.94
CA GLY A 5 1.51 6.11 -27.75
C GLY A 5 1.07 7.27 -26.85
N LYS A 6 1.52 7.25 -25.59
CA LYS A 6 1.30 8.31 -24.59
C LYS A 6 2.64 8.86 -24.11
N TYR A 7 2.72 10.17 -23.89
CA TYR A 7 3.86 10.81 -23.24
C TYR A 7 3.52 11.05 -21.77
N TYR A 8 4.35 10.55 -20.84
CA TYR A 8 4.11 10.66 -19.41
C TYR A 8 5.42 10.59 -18.61
N SER A 9 5.45 11.24 -17.43
CA SER A 9 6.54 11.06 -16.45
C SER A 9 6.43 9.70 -15.75
N GLU A 10 5.20 9.20 -15.58
CA GLU A 10 4.91 7.90 -14.99
C GLU A 10 3.75 7.23 -15.74
N ASN A 11 3.86 5.93 -16.01
CA ASN A 11 2.85 5.18 -16.74
C ASN A 11 1.62 4.90 -15.86
N ARG A 12 0.72 5.88 -15.74
CA ARG A 12 -0.49 5.78 -14.91
C ARG A 12 -1.72 6.16 -15.73
N THR A 13 -2.84 5.49 -15.46
CA THR A 13 -4.16 5.88 -15.94
C THR A 13 -5.06 6.14 -14.74
N ASN A 14 -5.65 7.33 -14.67
CA ASN A 14 -6.55 7.69 -13.58
C ASN A 14 -7.86 6.91 -13.70
N VAL A 15 -8.27 6.29 -12.60
CA VAL A 15 -9.53 5.56 -12.47
C VAL A 15 -10.25 6.03 -11.22
N ARG A 16 -11.59 6.03 -11.26
CA ARG A 16 -12.39 6.28 -10.05
C ARG A 16 -12.46 5.00 -9.23
N PHE A 17 -12.55 5.15 -7.91
CA PHE A 17 -12.65 4.00 -7.00
C PHE A 17 -13.82 3.06 -7.35
N ALA A 18 -14.98 3.61 -7.73
CA ALA A 18 -16.15 2.84 -8.15
C ALA A 18 -15.96 2.02 -9.44
N GLN A 19 -14.84 2.20 -10.16
CA GLN A 19 -14.48 1.41 -11.34
C GLN A 19 -13.52 0.26 -11.00
N LEU A 20 -13.05 0.19 -9.75
CA LEU A 20 -12.18 -0.90 -9.29
C LEU A 20 -13.03 -2.13 -9.00
N ASP A 21 -12.51 -3.28 -9.38
CA ASP A 21 -13.08 -4.57 -8.99
C ASP A 21 -13.03 -4.71 -7.45
N THR A 22 -14.11 -5.20 -6.86
CA THR A 22 -14.19 -5.32 -5.39
C THR A 22 -13.20 -6.35 -4.86
N ASP A 23 -12.94 -7.42 -5.60
CA ASP A 23 -11.97 -8.45 -5.22
C ASP A 23 -10.54 -7.92 -5.30
N LEU A 24 -10.25 -7.02 -6.25
CA LEU A 24 -8.96 -6.32 -6.30
C LEU A 24 -8.72 -5.50 -5.03
N VAL A 25 -9.71 -4.71 -4.61
CA VAL A 25 -9.63 -3.89 -3.40
C VAL A 25 -9.48 -4.78 -2.15
N ASN A 26 -10.29 -5.84 -2.07
CA ASN A 26 -10.24 -6.78 -0.95
C ASN A 26 -8.91 -7.53 -0.87
N ALA A 27 -8.35 -7.96 -2.02
CA ALA A 27 -7.06 -8.64 -2.07
C ALA A 27 -5.91 -7.74 -1.62
N LEU A 28 -5.93 -6.47 -2.03
CA LEU A 28 -4.95 -5.47 -1.60
C LEU A 28 -5.01 -5.26 -0.09
N ILE A 29 -6.21 -5.02 0.47
CA ILE A 29 -6.41 -4.85 1.91
C ILE A 29 -5.98 -6.11 2.66
N ALA A 30 -6.40 -7.30 2.24
CA ALA A 30 -6.06 -8.55 2.92
C ALA A 30 -4.55 -8.84 2.96
N THR A 31 -3.83 -8.45 1.91
CA THR A 31 -2.39 -8.74 1.77
C THR A 31 -1.51 -7.68 2.44
N GLU A 32 -1.82 -6.40 2.21
CA GLU A 32 -0.97 -5.28 2.62
C GLU A 32 -1.37 -4.70 3.98
N ASP A 33 -2.67 -4.70 4.31
CA ASP A 33 -3.19 -3.97 5.47
C ASP A 33 -4.54 -4.53 5.93
N ALA A 34 -4.54 -5.72 6.52
CA ALA A 34 -5.77 -6.47 6.84
C ALA A 34 -6.73 -5.76 7.82
N ARG A 35 -6.27 -4.70 8.50
CA ARG A 35 -7.05 -3.87 9.43
C ARG A 35 -7.19 -2.43 8.96
N PHE A 36 -7.05 -2.18 7.66
CA PHE A 36 -7.05 -0.84 7.07
C PHE A 36 -8.18 0.07 7.61
N TYR A 37 -9.40 -0.47 7.72
CA TYR A 37 -10.57 0.27 8.19
C TYR A 37 -10.69 0.39 9.72
N GLU A 38 -9.87 -0.32 10.50
CA GLU A 38 -9.88 -0.29 11.97
C GLU A 38 -8.91 0.75 12.55
N HIS A 39 -8.11 1.42 11.71
CA HIS A 39 -7.09 2.36 12.15
C HIS A 39 -7.05 3.63 11.32
N SER A 40 -6.43 4.68 11.88
CA SER A 40 -6.31 6.00 11.23
C SER A 40 -4.99 6.18 10.45
N GLY A 41 -4.49 5.12 9.81
CA GLY A 41 -3.30 5.14 8.97
C GLY A 41 -2.02 4.61 9.62
N VAL A 42 -2.05 4.28 10.90
CA VAL A 42 -0.96 3.57 11.60
C VAL A 42 -1.55 2.39 12.37
N ASP A 43 -1.16 1.17 11.99
CA ASP A 43 -1.52 -0.03 12.72
C ASP A 43 -0.47 -0.35 13.79
N ILE A 44 -0.75 0.04 15.03
CA ILE A 44 0.14 -0.20 16.17
C ILE A 44 0.36 -1.69 16.40
N LYS A 45 -0.67 -2.54 16.19
CA LYS A 45 -0.55 -3.99 16.39
C LYS A 45 0.38 -4.60 15.34
N ALA A 46 0.24 -4.17 14.08
CA ALA A 46 1.13 -4.61 13.01
C ALA A 46 2.56 -4.14 13.23
N LEU A 47 2.74 -2.89 13.62
CA LEU A 47 4.06 -2.32 13.93
C LEU A 47 4.74 -3.07 15.07
N LEU A 48 4.05 -3.31 16.19
CA LEU A 48 4.61 -4.05 17.31
C LEU A 48 4.96 -5.49 16.94
N ARG A 49 4.11 -6.19 16.18
CA ARG A 49 4.41 -7.53 15.68
C ARG A 49 5.64 -7.55 14.77
N ALA A 50 5.74 -6.58 13.85
CA ALA A 50 6.90 -6.46 12.96
C ALA A 50 8.19 -6.22 13.75
N VAL A 51 8.15 -5.31 14.72
CA VAL A 51 9.25 -5.00 15.65
C VAL A 51 9.67 -6.25 16.43
N VAL A 52 8.73 -6.93 17.10
CA VAL A 52 9.02 -8.16 17.86
C VAL A 52 9.59 -9.25 16.96
N GLY A 53 9.09 -9.41 15.74
CA GLY A 53 9.62 -10.37 14.78
C GLY A 53 11.08 -10.10 14.43
N VAL A 54 11.42 -8.84 14.13
CA VAL A 54 12.80 -8.43 13.83
C VAL A 54 13.74 -8.69 15.02
N PHE A 55 13.33 -8.29 16.23
CA PHE A 55 14.14 -8.50 17.43
C PHE A 55 14.21 -9.98 17.86
N GLY A 56 13.21 -10.78 17.50
CA GLY A 56 13.16 -12.22 17.75
C GLY A 56 13.92 -13.08 16.73
N GLY A 57 14.62 -12.47 15.76
CA GLY A 57 15.41 -13.18 14.75
C GLY A 57 14.59 -13.77 13.59
N GLY A 58 13.34 -13.33 13.40
CA GLY A 58 12.44 -13.80 12.34
C GLY A 58 11.84 -12.65 11.51
N SER A 59 10.97 -13.01 10.56
CA SER A 59 10.13 -12.03 9.85
C SER A 59 8.83 -11.83 10.62
N GLY A 60 8.61 -10.63 11.17
CA GLY A 60 7.34 -10.27 11.84
C GLY A 60 6.19 -9.93 10.89
N GLY A 61 6.38 -10.16 9.59
CA GLY A 61 5.49 -9.70 8.52
C GLY A 61 5.63 -8.20 8.22
N GLY A 62 4.80 -7.71 7.30
CA GLY A 62 4.70 -6.28 7.00
C GLY A 62 4.15 -5.50 8.20
N GLY A 63 4.85 -4.45 8.60
CA GLY A 63 4.42 -3.50 9.63
C GLY A 63 3.85 -2.20 9.06
N SER A 64 3.94 -1.99 7.74
CA SER A 64 3.53 -0.76 7.08
C SER A 64 2.07 -0.81 6.63
N THR A 65 1.35 0.29 6.77
CA THR A 65 -0.05 0.44 6.30
C THR A 65 -0.10 0.94 4.85
N ILE A 66 -1.24 0.78 4.18
CA ILE A 66 -1.45 1.36 2.83
C ILE A 66 -1.22 2.88 2.84
N THR A 67 -1.62 3.58 3.90
CA THR A 67 -1.38 5.02 4.08
C THR A 67 0.10 5.35 4.13
N GLN A 68 0.91 4.57 4.87
CA GLN A 68 2.36 4.78 4.95
C GLN A 68 3.04 4.46 3.61
N GLN A 69 2.59 3.41 2.91
CA GLN A 69 3.08 3.08 1.58
C GLN A 69 2.79 4.20 0.58
N LEU A 70 1.57 4.75 0.60
CA LEU A 70 1.20 5.91 -0.22
C LEU A 70 2.08 7.13 0.10
N ALA A 71 2.26 7.44 1.39
CA ALA A 71 3.11 8.55 1.80
C ALA A 71 4.56 8.38 1.29
N LYS A 72 5.11 7.16 1.34
CA LYS A 72 6.44 6.85 0.80
C LYS A 72 6.53 7.05 -0.72
N MET A 73 5.46 6.74 -1.46
CA MET A 73 5.41 6.97 -2.92
C MET A 73 5.24 8.45 -3.27
N MET A 74 4.48 9.21 -2.48
CA MET A 74 4.24 10.64 -2.73
C MET A 74 5.41 11.53 -2.31
N TYR A 75 6.13 11.12 -1.26
CA TYR A 75 7.26 11.84 -0.69
C TYR A 75 8.49 10.94 -0.68
N PRO A 76 9.08 10.65 -1.86
CA PRO A 76 10.32 9.91 -1.92
C PRO A 76 11.40 10.67 -1.15
N ARG A 77 12.23 9.94 -0.41
CA ARG A 77 13.42 10.53 0.19
C ARG A 77 14.30 10.99 -0.97
N GLY A 78 14.67 12.28 -0.99
CA GLY A 78 15.57 12.80 -2.01
C GLY A 78 16.83 11.95 -2.09
N GLU A 79 17.33 11.77 -3.31
CA GLU A 79 18.73 11.35 -3.51
C GLU A 79 19.68 12.48 -3.11
#